data_AF-A0ABD6J707-F1
#
_entry.id   AF-A0ABD6J707-F1
#
_cell.length_a   1.000
_cell.length_b   1.000
_cell.length_c   1.000
_cell.angle_alpha   90.00
_cell.angle_beta   90.00
_cell.angle_gamma   90.00
#
_symmetry.space_group_name_H-M   'P 1'
#
loop_
_entity.id
_entity.type
_entity.pdbx_description
1 polymer ?
#
loop_
_entity_poly.entity_id
_entity_poly.type
_entity_poly.pdbx_seq_one_letter_code
_entity_poly.pdbx_strand_id
1 'polypeptide(L)' 'MQKTEVEYLSYKQAMEILGLKNYRTLTAYIKAGLPVIEVANSKRIKKSDLDDFMTSHYVNNKEE' A
#
# COMPACT_ATOMS: atom_id res chain seq x y z
N MET A 1 -17.72 14.58 11.36
CA MET A 1 -17.48 14.20 9.95
C MET A 1 -17.22 12.71 9.91
N GLN A 2 -18.15 11.90 9.40
CA GLN A 2 -17.93 10.47 9.22
C GLN A 2 -16.92 10.31 8.07
N LYS A 3 -15.70 9.89 8.41
CA LYS A 3 -14.65 9.60 7.43
C LYS A 3 -15.02 8.25 6.83
N THR A 4 -15.70 8.24 5.69
CA THR A 4 -15.92 7.02 4.92
C THR A 4 -14.54 6.44 4.66
N GLU A 5 -14.22 5.31 5.31
CA GLU A 5 -12.95 4.65 5.11
C GLU A 5 -12.90 4.20 3.66
N VAL A 6 -12.10 4.89 2.86
CA VAL A 6 -11.89 4.52 1.47
C VAL A 6 -11.15 3.19 1.49
N GLU A 7 -11.91 2.10 1.35
CA GLU A 7 -11.39 0.74 1.42
C GLU A 7 -10.41 0.45 0.28
N TYR A 8 -10.60 1.10 -0.87
CA TYR A 8 -9.79 0.93 -2.08
C TYR A 8 -9.05 2.21 -2.47
N LEU A 9 -7.75 2.20 -2.21
CA LEU A 9 -6.84 3.31 -2.46
C LEU A 9 -6.39 3.31 -3.93
N SER A 10 -6.34 4.49 -4.54
CA SER A 10 -5.52 4.69 -5.74
C SER A 10 -4.04 4.70 -5.38
N TYR A 11 -3.17 4.55 -6.38
CA TYR A 11 -1.72 4.65 -6.17
C TYR A 11 -1.31 5.98 -5.53
N LYS A 12 -1.95 7.08 -5.92
CA LYS A 12 -1.69 8.40 -5.33
C LYS A 12 -2.05 8.43 -3.84
N GLN A 13 -3.21 7.90 -3.46
CA GLN A 13 -3.64 7.83 -2.05
C GLN A 13 -2.75 6.91 -1.23
N ALA A 14 -2.37 5.75 -1.77
CA ALA A 14 -1.43 4.85 -1.11
C ALA A 14 -0.08 5.54 -0.88
N MET A 15 0.42 6.29 -1.86
CA MET A 15 1.65 7.07 -1.72
C MET A 15 1.52 8.17 -0.66
N GLU A 16 0.41 8.91 -0.64
CA GLU A 16 0.15 9.94 0.38
C GLU A 16 0.15 9.35 1.79
N ILE A 17 -0.48 8.19 1.99
CA ILE A 17 -0.51 7.47 3.28
C ILE A 17 0.88 7.01 3.70
N LEU A 18 1.65 6.47 2.77
CA LEU A 18 3.02 5.97 3.02
C LEU A 18 4.07 7.08 3.04
N GLY A 19 3.71 8.33 2.78
CA GLY A 19 4.65 9.46 2.66
C GLY A 19 5.60 9.37 1.46
N LEU A 20 5.25 8.60 0.42
CA LEU A 20 6.08 8.40 -0.77
C LEU A 20 5.92 9.55 -1.76
N LYS A 21 7.06 10.08 -2.24
CA LYS A 21 7.07 11.15 -3.26
C LYS A 21 7.07 10.63 -4.70
N ASN A 22 7.51 9.39 -4.91
CA ASN A 22 7.77 8.84 -6.25
C ASN A 22 7.02 7.52 -6.49
N TYR A 23 6.34 7.41 -7.64
CA TYR A 23 5.64 6.19 -8.07
C TYR A 23 6.57 4.99 -8.26
N ARG A 24 7.87 5.23 -8.51
CA ARG A 24 8.88 4.16 -8.61
C ARG A 24 9.00 3.39 -7.29
N THR A 25 8.89 4.07 -6.14
CA THR A 25 8.96 3.43 -4.83
C THR A 25 7.72 2.57 -4.58
N LEU A 26 6.52 3.06 -4.89
CA LEU A 26 5.32 2.25 -4.82
C LEU A 26 5.41 1.02 -5.74
N THR A 27 5.96 1.19 -6.95
CA THR A 27 6.18 0.07 -7.88
C THR A 27 7.16 -0.96 -7.32
N ALA A 28 8.18 -0.53 -6.56
CA ALA A 28 9.07 -1.45 -5.89
C ALA A 28 8.34 -2.26 -4.80
N TYR A 29 7.39 -1.67 -4.08
CA TYR A 29 6.59 -2.39 -3.08
C TYR A 29 5.66 -3.41 -3.75
N ILE A 30 5.04 -3.05 -4.88
CA ILE A 30 4.25 -3.97 -5.70
C ILE A 30 5.10 -5.16 -6.17
N LYS A 31 6.34 -4.89 -6.62
CA LYS A 31 7.29 -5.96 -6.99
C LYS A 31 7.74 -6.80 -5.79
N ALA A 32 7.76 -6.23 -4.60
CA ALA A 32 8.08 -6.94 -3.36
C ALA A 32 6.90 -7.76 -2.82
N GLY A 33 5.70 -7.64 -3.40
CA GLY A 33 4.54 -8.47 -3.04
C GLY A 33 3.30 -7.69 -2.60
N LEU A 34 3.29 -6.35 -2.66
CA LEU A 34 2.10 -5.56 -2.31
C LEU A 34 0.95 -5.89 -3.28
N PRO A 35 -0.18 -6.43 -2.79
CA PRO A 35 -1.29 -6.83 -3.65
C PRO A 35 -1.99 -5.62 -4.28
N VAL A 36 -2.30 -5.75 -5.56
CA VAL A 36 -3.00 -4.75 -6.35
C VAL A 36 -4.20 -5.39 -7.00
N ILE A 37 -5.35 -4.75 -6.85
CA ILE A 37 -6.60 -5.10 -7.51
C ILE A 37 -6.62 -4.37 -8.85
N GLU A 38 -6.68 -5.12 -9.95
CA GLU A 38 -6.82 -4.58 -11.30
C GLU A 38 -8.22 -4.87 -11.85
N VAL A 39 -8.96 -3.82 -12.17
CA VAL A 39 -10.29 -3.91 -12.80
C VAL A 39 -10.24 -3.18 -14.13
N ALA A 40 -10.27 -3.96 -15.22
CA ALA A 40 -10.04 -3.53 -16.59
C ALA A 40 -8.68 -2.81 -16.77
N ASN A 41 -8.62 -1.51 -16.47
CA ASN A 41 -7.41 -0.68 -16.53
C ASN A 41 -7.20 0.17 -15.25
N SER A 42 -8.07 0.03 -14.25
CA SER A 42 -7.96 0.74 -12.98
C SER A 42 -7.25 -0.13 -11.96
N LYS A 43 -6.18 0.41 -11.37
CA LYS A 43 -5.42 -0.26 -10.30
C LYS A 43 -5.75 0.35 -8.96
N ARG A 44 -6.09 -0.52 -8.00
CA ARG A 44 -6.48 -0.17 -6.64
C ARG A 44 -5.72 -1.03 -5.64
N ILE A 45 -5.49 -0.50 -4.46
CA ILE A 45 -4.82 -1.18 -3.35
C ILE A 45 -5.80 -1.15 -2.19
N LYS A 46 -6.14 -2.31 -1.64
CA LYS A 46 -6.99 -2.35 -0.46
C LYS A 46 -6.19 -1.83 0.74
N LYS A 47 -6.81 -1.00 1.57
CA LYS A 47 -6.11 -0.41 2.73
C LYS A 47 -5.62 -1.49 3.71
N SER A 48 -6.45 -2.50 4.00
CA SER A 48 -6.06 -3.63 4.86
C SER A 48 -4.80 -4.32 4.34
N ASP A 49 -4.77 -4.61 3.04
CA ASP A 49 -3.67 -5.36 2.45
C ASP A 49 -2.37 -4.53 2.41
N LEU A 50 -2.49 -3.20 2.32
CA LEU A 50 -1.36 -2.30 2.47
C LEU A 50 -0.81 -2.33 3.90
N ASP A 51 -1.69 -2.25 4.90
CA ASP A 51 -1.31 -2.29 6.32
C ASP A 51 -0.68 -3.64 6.69
N ASP A 52 -1.26 -4.74 6.19
CA ASP A 52 -0.74 -6.11 6.35
C ASP A 52 0.63 -6.28 5.69
N PHE A 53 0.80 -5.75 4.46
CA PHE A 53 2.08 -5.75 3.76
C PHE A 53 3.15 -5.01 4.56
N MET A 54 2.86 -3.79 5.03
CA MET A 54 3.81 -3.00 5.83
C MET A 54 4.17 -3.69 7.14
N THR A 55 3.19 -4.35 7.78
CA THR A 55 3.40 -5.13 9.01
C THR A 55 4.26 -6.36 8.75
N SER A 56 4.04 -7.08 7.65
CA SER A 56 4.85 -8.26 7.29
C SER A 56 6.30 -7.93 6.97
N HIS A 57 6.57 -6.72 6.49
CA HIS A 57 7.91 -6.20 6.23
C HIS A 57 8.49 -5.42 7.40
N TYR A 58 7.85 -5.47 8.58
CA TYR A 58 8.37 -4.86 9.79
C TYR A 58 9.61 -5.63 10.27
N VAL A 59 10.79 -5.10 9.96
CA VAL A 59 12.06 -5.65 10.44
C VAL A 59 12.25 -5.20 11.88
N ASN A 60 11.81 -6.03 12.82
CA ASN A 60 12.16 -5.84 14.22
C ASN A 60 13.54 -6.46 14.44
N ASN A 61 14.59 -5.63 14.44
CA ASN A 61 15.95 -6.04 14.79
C ASN A 61 16.03 -6.33 16.31
N LYS A 62 15.26 -7.30 16.79
CA LYS A 62 15.59 -8.02 18.02
C LYS A 62 16.21 -9.32 17.59
N GLU A 63 17.53 -9.24 17.41
CA GLU A 63 18.44 -10.38 17.41
C GLU A 63 18.06 -11.31 18.57
N GLU A 64 17.73 -12.57 18.27
CA GLU A 64 17.83 -13.70 19.21
C GLU A 64 19.24 -14.28 19.14
#